data_AF-A6NSH1-F1
#
_entry.id   AF-A6NSH1-F1
#
_cell.length_a   1.000
_cell.length_b   1.000
_cell.length_c   1.000
_cell.angle_alpha   90.00
_cell.angle_beta   90.00
_cell.angle_gamma   90.00
#
_symmetry.space_group_name_H-M   'P 1'
#
loop_
_entity.id
_entity.type
_entity.pdbx_description
1 polymer ?
#
loop_
_entity_poly.entity_id
_entity_poly.type
_entity_poly.pdbx_seq_one_letter_code
_entity_poly.pdbx_strand_id
1 'polypeptide(L)'
;MDMKKTVKQAAKLLGIKGKRKKAQSKAINDGLNGHDLLVIAPTSFGKSAVFQILALLKGGLSIVVVPTLSLLHDQAEQLQQLGIQAEILASDCDSLCEEDICEIIRQYGHLILYTTPESLRKLELLHTPVSLLIVDECHCVVSWGYWIPQRLSENWHLS
;
A
#
# COMPACT_ATOMS: atom_id res chain seq x y z
N MET A 1 -14.77 10.70 15.33
CA MET A 1 -15.06 9.40 14.68
C MET A 1 -14.39 8.30 15.50
N ASP A 2 -15.10 7.21 15.86
CA ASP A 2 -14.50 6.14 16.66
C ASP A 2 -13.53 5.32 15.80
N MET A 3 -12.23 5.52 16.03
CA MET A 3 -11.14 4.88 15.28
C MET A 3 -11.25 3.35 15.28
N LYS A 4 -11.68 2.74 16.40
CA LYS A 4 -11.85 1.28 16.47
C LYS A 4 -12.97 0.79 15.57
N LYS A 5 -14.05 1.56 15.45
CA LYS A 5 -15.18 1.27 14.55
C LYS A 5 -14.74 1.39 13.10
N THR A 6 -14.00 2.43 12.76
CA THR A 6 -13.45 2.66 11.42
C THR A 6 -12.51 1.54 10.97
N VAL A 7 -11.54 1.17 11.81
CA VAL A 7 -10.62 0.04 11.55
C VAL A 7 -11.38 -1.28 11.39
N LYS A 8 -12.43 -1.49 12.19
CA LYS A 8 -13.27 -2.69 12.06
C LYS A 8 -14.05 -2.71 10.74
N GLN A 9 -14.52 -1.57 10.27
CA GLN A 9 -15.24 -1.46 8.99
C GLN A 9 -14.29 -1.70 7.81
N ALA A 10 -13.11 -1.09 7.78
CA ALA A 10 -12.11 -1.33 6.75
C ALA A 10 -11.69 -2.81 6.69
N ALA A 11 -11.44 -3.42 7.84
CA ALA A 11 -11.12 -4.86 7.89
C ALA A 11 -12.25 -5.74 7.32
N LYS A 12 -13.52 -5.33 7.50
CA LYS A 12 -14.66 -6.06 6.93
C LYS A 12 -14.72 -5.94 5.41
N LEU A 13 -14.46 -4.75 4.85
CA LEU A 13 -14.39 -4.54 3.40
C LEU A 13 -13.29 -5.40 2.77
N LEU A 14 -12.15 -5.50 3.44
CA LEU A 14 -11.01 -6.34 3.05
C LEU A 14 -11.22 -7.84 3.26
N GLY A 15 -12.41 -8.28 3.69
CA GLY A 15 -12.67 -9.71 3.95
C GLY A 15 -11.87 -10.30 5.12
N ILE A 16 -11.21 -9.47 5.93
CA ILE A 16 -10.34 -9.91 7.03
C ILE A 16 -11.21 -10.39 8.20
N LYS A 17 -11.18 -11.70 8.44
CA LYS A 17 -11.94 -12.37 9.51
C LYS A 17 -11.16 -12.37 10.84
N GLY A 18 -11.90 -12.39 11.95
CA GLY A 18 -11.34 -12.58 13.29
C GLY A 18 -10.90 -11.29 13.99
N LYS A 19 -10.46 -11.45 15.25
CA LYS A 19 -9.91 -10.34 16.05
C LYS A 19 -8.45 -10.12 15.67
N ARG A 20 -8.10 -8.85 15.41
CA ARG A 20 -6.72 -8.43 15.23
C ARG A 20 -5.93 -8.66 16.52
N LYS A 21 -4.70 -9.15 16.37
CA LYS A 21 -3.74 -9.27 17.48
C LYS A 21 -3.44 -7.86 18.03
N LYS A 22 -3.05 -7.78 19.30
CA LYS A 22 -2.68 -6.50 19.95
C LYS A 22 -1.60 -5.75 19.17
N ALA A 23 -0.60 -6.47 18.68
CA ALA A 23 0.49 -5.92 17.88
C ALA A 23 0.01 -5.34 16.53
N GLN A 24 -0.89 -6.03 15.82
CA GLN A 24 -1.49 -5.50 14.57
C GLN A 24 -2.28 -4.21 14.84
N SER A 25 -3.07 -4.19 15.91
CA SER A 25 -3.86 -3.00 16.27
C SER A 25 -2.97 -1.82 16.66
N LYS A 26 -1.86 -2.08 17.35
CA LYS A 26 -0.84 -1.07 17.65
C LYS A 26 -0.22 -0.52 16.38
N ALA A 27 0.24 -1.38 15.47
CA ALA A 27 0.85 -0.96 14.20
C ALA A 27 -0.12 -0.11 13.36
N ILE A 28 -1.38 -0.54 13.23
CA ILE A 28 -2.41 0.26 12.52
C ILE A 28 -2.57 1.63 13.19
N ASN A 29 -2.68 1.68 14.52
CA ASN A 29 -2.83 2.95 15.22
C ASN A 29 -1.63 3.88 15.05
N ASP A 30 -0.40 3.34 15.15
CA ASP A 30 0.82 4.13 14.98
C ASP A 30 0.92 4.68 13.55
N GLY A 31 0.63 3.87 12.52
CA GLY A 31 0.64 4.32 11.13
C GLY A 31 -0.46 5.34 10.79
N LEU A 32 -1.63 5.24 11.44
CA LEU A 32 -2.69 6.25 11.31
C LEU A 32 -2.33 7.57 11.99
N ASN A 33 -1.43 7.56 12.97
CA ASN A 33 -0.89 8.78 13.60
C ASN A 33 0.34 9.32 12.87
N GLY A 34 0.67 8.80 11.68
CA GLY A 34 1.77 9.31 10.86
C GLY A 34 3.15 8.79 11.25
N HIS A 35 3.26 7.78 12.11
CA HIS A 35 4.55 7.17 12.44
C HIS A 35 5.00 6.18 11.37
N ASP A 36 6.29 6.21 11.05
CA ASP A 36 6.93 5.17 10.24
C ASP A 36 6.97 3.83 10.99
N LEU A 37 6.75 2.74 10.27
CA LEU A 37 6.61 1.40 10.84
C LEU A 37 7.60 0.41 10.24
N LEU A 38 8.30 -0.32 11.10
CA LEU A 38 9.00 -1.54 10.74
C LEU A 38 8.31 -2.74 11.39
N VAL A 39 7.69 -3.61 10.57
CA VAL A 39 6.92 -4.77 11.05
C VAL A 39 7.67 -6.07 10.80
N ILE A 40 8.43 -6.51 11.80
CA ILE A 40 9.11 -7.81 11.82
C ILE A 40 8.20 -8.84 12.51
N ALA A 41 7.67 -9.78 11.73
CA ALA A 41 6.78 -10.82 12.22
C ALA A 41 6.79 -12.04 11.27
N PRO A 42 6.36 -13.24 11.71
CA PRO A 42 6.20 -14.40 10.82
C PRO A 42 5.11 -14.15 9.76
N THR A 43 5.11 -14.88 8.65
CA THR A 43 4.12 -14.76 7.55
C THR A 43 2.67 -14.93 8.03
N SER A 44 2.44 -15.83 9.00
CA SER A 44 1.15 -16.05 9.67
C SER A 44 0.68 -14.90 10.59
N PHE A 45 1.45 -13.82 10.68
CA PHE A 45 1.06 -12.62 11.42
C PHE A 45 -0.04 -11.83 10.71
N GLY A 46 -0.21 -11.99 9.40
CA GLY A 46 -1.14 -11.19 8.61
C GLY A 46 -0.66 -9.75 8.49
N LYS A 47 0.52 -9.56 7.89
CA LYS A 47 1.10 -8.23 7.66
C LYS A 47 0.34 -7.46 6.59
N SER A 48 -0.10 -8.16 5.53
CA SER A 48 -0.99 -7.62 4.49
C SER A 48 -2.22 -6.93 5.08
N ALA A 49 -2.88 -7.57 6.03
CA ALA A 49 -4.00 -6.99 6.75
C ALA A 49 -3.68 -5.63 7.42
N VAL A 50 -2.47 -5.45 7.96
CA VAL A 50 -2.07 -4.18 8.59
C VAL A 50 -1.96 -3.08 7.55
N PHE A 51 -1.18 -3.30 6.50
CA PHE A 51 -0.92 -2.24 5.52
C PHE A 51 -2.11 -1.99 4.59
N GLN A 52 -2.91 -3.01 4.26
CA GLN A 52 -4.13 -2.84 3.45
C GLN A 52 -5.19 -2.04 4.21
N ILE A 53 -5.34 -2.27 5.51
CA ILE A 53 -6.21 -1.44 6.35
C ILE A 53 -5.69 0.00 6.38
N LEU A 54 -4.38 0.20 6.55
CA LEU A 54 -3.79 1.54 6.53
C LEU A 54 -4.02 2.26 5.19
N ALA A 55 -3.77 1.58 4.07
CA ALA A 55 -3.97 2.11 2.73
C ALA A 55 -5.43 2.57 2.50
N LEU A 56 -6.39 1.72 2.85
CA LEU A 56 -7.81 2.03 2.69
C LEU A 56 -8.27 3.18 3.58
N LEU A 57 -7.70 3.31 4.79
CA LEU A 57 -8.07 4.36 5.74
C LEU A 57 -7.39 5.70 5.48
N LYS A 58 -6.16 5.70 4.96
CA LYS A 58 -5.46 6.91 4.54
C LYS A 58 -6.04 7.48 3.24
N GLY A 59 -6.56 6.62 2.36
CA GLY A 59 -7.06 7.04 1.06
C GLY A 59 -5.95 7.58 0.14
N GLY A 60 -6.32 8.17 -0.99
CA GLY A 60 -5.35 8.65 -1.98
C GLY A 60 -4.51 7.51 -2.57
N LEU A 61 -3.27 7.81 -2.97
CA LEU A 61 -2.38 6.83 -3.56
C LEU A 61 -1.59 6.07 -2.49
N SER A 62 -1.75 4.75 -2.43
CA SER A 62 -0.87 3.87 -1.65
C SER A 62 -0.05 3.01 -2.60
N ILE A 63 1.28 2.98 -2.43
CA ILE A 63 2.18 2.19 -3.27
C ILE A 63 2.70 1.00 -2.47
N VAL A 64 2.52 -0.21 -2.98
CA VAL A 64 3.02 -1.45 -2.38
C VAL A 64 4.12 -2.02 -3.27
N VAL A 65 5.36 -1.98 -2.78
CA VAL A 65 6.52 -2.55 -3.46
C VAL A 65 6.72 -3.98 -2.98
N VAL A 66 6.72 -4.94 -3.90
CA VAL A 66 6.87 -6.38 -3.61
C VAL A 66 8.04 -6.99 -4.40
N PRO A 67 8.65 -8.10 -3.91
CA PRO A 67 9.80 -8.73 -4.56
C PRO A 67 9.50 -9.43 -5.90
N THR A 68 8.28 -9.96 -6.10
CA THR A 68 7.99 -10.88 -7.22
C THR A 68 6.69 -10.55 -7.94
N LEU A 69 6.68 -10.74 -9.26
CA LEU A 69 5.53 -10.50 -10.13
C LEU A 69 4.31 -11.35 -9.76
N SER A 70 4.51 -12.63 -9.45
CA SER A 70 3.42 -13.53 -9.08
C SER A 70 2.64 -13.04 -7.86
N LEU A 71 3.32 -12.40 -6.90
CA LEU A 71 2.69 -11.87 -5.69
C LEU A 71 1.90 -10.59 -5.98
N LEU A 72 2.28 -9.80 -7.00
CA LEU A 72 1.51 -8.62 -7.42
C LEU A 72 0.09 -9.03 -7.84
N HIS A 73 -0.01 -9.99 -8.75
CA HIS A 73 -1.28 -10.43 -9.32
C HIS A 73 -2.21 -11.00 -8.25
N ASP A 74 -1.71 -11.93 -7.43
CA ASP A 74 -2.52 -12.54 -6.37
C ASP A 74 -3.10 -11.49 -5.41
N GLN A 75 -2.31 -10.48 -5.01
CA GLN A 75 -2.74 -9.45 -4.06
C GLN A 75 -3.69 -8.42 -4.68
N ALA A 76 -3.40 -7.97 -5.91
CA ALA A 76 -4.25 -7.01 -6.61
C ALA A 76 -5.60 -7.63 -6.97
N GLU A 77 -5.60 -8.85 -7.53
CA GLU A 77 -6.83 -9.56 -7.92
C GLU A 77 -7.73 -9.78 -6.70
N GLN A 78 -7.15 -10.19 -5.55
CA GLN A 78 -7.91 -10.38 -4.32
C GLN A 78 -8.63 -9.09 -3.89
N LEU A 79 -8.00 -7.93 -4.03
CA LEU A 79 -8.61 -6.64 -3.67
C LEU A 79 -9.67 -6.20 -4.68
N GLN A 80 -9.40 -6.39 -5.97
CA GLN A 80 -10.35 -6.10 -7.05
C GLN A 80 -11.63 -6.93 -6.90
N GLN A 81 -11.52 -8.22 -6.55
CA GLN A 81 -12.66 -9.10 -6.24
C GLN A 81 -13.52 -8.60 -5.06
N LEU A 82 -12.93 -7.82 -4.15
CA LEU A 82 -13.62 -7.18 -3.03
C LEU A 82 -14.15 -5.78 -3.36
N GLY A 83 -14.00 -5.32 -4.60
CA GLY A 83 -14.40 -4.00 -5.06
C GLY A 83 -13.48 -2.86 -4.61
N ILE A 84 -12.27 -3.20 -4.16
CA ILE A 84 -11.24 -2.23 -3.75
C ILE A 84 -10.39 -1.91 -4.97
N GLN A 85 -10.13 -0.63 -5.22
CA GLN A 85 -9.32 -0.22 -6.37
C GLN A 85 -7.85 -0.52 -6.12
N ALA A 86 -7.36 -1.49 -6.86
CA ALA A 86 -5.98 -1.90 -6.87
C ALA A 86 -5.53 -2.11 -8.32
N GLU A 87 -4.33 -1.64 -8.63
CA GLU A 87 -3.73 -1.74 -9.97
C GLU A 87 -2.31 -2.28 -9.86
N ILE A 88 -1.80 -2.79 -10.99
CA ILE A 88 -0.44 -3.34 -11.07
C ILE A 88 0.39 -2.46 -12.01
N LEU A 89 1.54 -2.01 -11.52
CA LEU A 89 2.59 -1.41 -12.33
C LEU A 89 3.79 -2.36 -12.38
N ALA A 90 3.90 -3.10 -13.46
CA ALA A 90 4.98 -4.05 -13.72
C ALA A 90 5.47 -3.94 -15.17
N SER A 91 6.63 -4.53 -15.47
CA SER A 91 7.27 -4.44 -16.79
C SER A 91 6.49 -5.09 -17.93
N ASP A 92 5.55 -5.97 -17.61
CA ASP A 92 4.70 -6.75 -18.51
C ASP A 92 3.26 -6.21 -18.62
N CYS A 93 2.94 -5.10 -17.94
CA CYS A 93 1.63 -4.46 -17.98
C CYS A 93 1.69 -3.12 -18.73
N ASP A 94 0.55 -2.72 -19.30
CA ASP A 94 0.40 -1.39 -19.89
C ASP A 94 0.74 -0.30 -18.86
N SER A 95 1.40 0.76 -19.31
CA SER A 95 1.87 1.82 -18.42
C SER A 95 0.70 2.65 -17.91
N LEU A 96 0.41 2.57 -16.61
CA LEU A 96 -0.41 3.56 -15.89
C LEU A 96 0.33 4.89 -15.83
N CYS A 97 -0.28 5.95 -16.34
CA CYS A 97 0.25 7.31 -16.18
C CYS A 97 -0.32 8.01 -14.94
N GLU A 98 0.24 9.17 -14.61
CA GLU A 98 -0.21 9.96 -13.46
C GLU A 98 -1.67 10.42 -13.59
N GLU A 99 -2.12 10.74 -14.80
CA GLU A 99 -3.49 11.14 -15.07
C GLU A 99 -4.49 10.02 -14.76
N ASP A 100 -4.18 8.77 -15.14
CA ASP A 100 -5.01 7.60 -14.84
C ASP A 100 -5.13 7.40 -13.33
N ILE A 101 -3.99 7.48 -12.62
CA ILE A 101 -3.93 7.37 -11.16
C ILE A 101 -4.78 8.45 -10.50
N CYS A 102 -4.66 9.70 -10.95
CA CYS A 102 -5.46 10.83 -10.47
C CYS A 102 -6.95 10.59 -10.67
N GLU A 103 -7.36 10.11 -11.84
CA GLU A 103 -8.76 9.85 -12.16
C GLU A 103 -9.35 8.75 -11.27
N ILE A 104 -8.63 7.64 -11.08
CA ILE A 104 -9.07 6.56 -10.20
C ILE A 104 -9.23 7.06 -8.77
N ILE A 105 -8.25 7.81 -8.25
CA ILE A 105 -8.33 8.37 -6.90
C ILE A 105 -9.51 9.35 -6.78
N ARG A 106 -9.76 10.18 -7.80
CA ARG A 106 -10.90 11.12 -7.81
C ARG A 106 -12.24 10.38 -7.79
N GLN A 107 -12.34 9.25 -8.49
CA GLN A 107 -13.58 8.48 -8.60
C GLN A 107 -13.84 7.61 -7.36
N TYR A 108 -12.81 6.98 -6.81
CA TYR A 108 -12.93 5.95 -5.77
C TYR A 108 -12.38 6.37 -4.39
N GLY A 109 -11.74 7.53 -4.31
CA GLY A 109 -11.10 8.07 -3.11
C GLY A 109 -9.77 7.42 -2.73
N HIS A 110 -9.37 6.35 -3.42
CA HIS A 110 -8.14 5.62 -3.16
C HIS A 110 -7.68 4.83 -4.38
N LEU A 111 -6.38 4.54 -4.43
CA LEU A 111 -5.79 3.53 -5.30
C LEU A 111 -4.66 2.82 -4.54
N ILE A 112 -4.66 1.49 -4.55
CA ILE A 112 -3.54 0.67 -4.07
C ILE A 112 -2.75 0.16 -5.28
N LEU A 113 -1.61 0.79 -5.55
CA LEU A 113 -0.74 0.45 -6.66
C LEU A 113 0.32 -0.57 -6.23
N TYR A 114 0.20 -1.80 -6.71
CA TYR A 114 1.20 -2.84 -6.52
C TYR A 114 2.28 -2.72 -7.59
N THR A 115 3.55 -2.73 -7.20
CA THR A 115 4.66 -2.56 -8.15
C THR A 115 5.92 -3.29 -7.76
N THR A 116 6.83 -3.47 -8.71
CA THR A 116 8.20 -3.92 -8.46
C THR A 116 9.13 -2.73 -8.24
N PRO A 117 10.30 -2.92 -7.58
CA PRO A 117 11.30 -1.86 -7.46
C PRO A 117 11.73 -1.27 -8.82
N GLU A 118 11.84 -2.11 -9.86
CA GLU A 118 12.22 -1.70 -11.21
C GLU A 118 11.18 -0.81 -11.87
N SER A 119 9.91 -1.16 -11.71
CA SER A 119 8.80 -0.46 -12.35
C SER A 119 8.47 0.84 -11.63
N LEU A 120 8.61 0.87 -10.30
CA LEU A 120 8.51 2.09 -9.50
C LEU A 120 9.50 3.16 -9.95
N ARG A 121 10.71 2.79 -10.38
CA ARG A 121 11.70 3.76 -10.90
C ARG A 121 11.25 4.50 -12.16
N LYS A 122 10.31 3.91 -12.91
CA LYS A 122 9.75 4.50 -14.13
C LYS A 122 8.47 5.28 -13.85
N LEU A 123 7.92 5.18 -12.65
CA LEU A 123 6.69 5.88 -12.27
C LEU A 123 7.01 7.36 -12.07
N GLU A 124 6.42 8.21 -12.91
CA GLU A 124 6.52 9.66 -12.78
C GLU A 124 5.27 10.18 -12.07
N LEU A 125 5.45 10.67 -10.84
CA LEU A 125 4.41 11.38 -10.08
C LEU A 125 4.91 12.80 -9.82
N LEU A 126 4.38 13.76 -10.56
CA LEU A 126 4.72 15.17 -10.45
C LEU A 126 3.81 15.90 -9.46
N HIS A 127 2.55 15.49 -9.37
CA HIS A 127 1.48 16.22 -8.69
C HIS A 127 0.66 15.36 -7.73
N THR A 128 0.76 14.03 -7.82
CA THR A 128 -0.03 13.09 -7.02
C THR A 128 0.74 12.71 -5.75
N PRO A 129 0.27 13.13 -4.56
CA PRO A 129 0.93 12.76 -3.32
C PRO A 129 0.72 11.28 -3.01
N VAL A 130 1.76 10.63 -2.49
CA VAL A 130 1.69 9.25 -1.99
C VAL A 130 1.29 9.30 -0.52
N SER A 131 0.11 8.79 -0.20
CA SER A 131 -0.42 8.73 1.16
C SER A 131 0.29 7.68 2.04
N LEU A 132 0.76 6.60 1.42
CA LEU A 132 1.43 5.49 2.07
C LEU A 132 2.33 4.74 1.09
N LEU A 133 3.60 4.54 1.44
CA LEU A 133 4.49 3.61 0.73
C LEU A 133 4.76 2.40 1.64
N ILE A 134 4.58 1.22 1.08
CA ILE A 134 4.75 -0.07 1.72
C ILE A 134 5.86 -0.80 1.00
N VAL A 135 6.79 -1.37 1.76
CA VAL A 135 7.84 -2.26 1.24
C VAL A 135 7.63 -3.64 1.84
N ASP A 136 7.09 -4.56 1.04
CA ASP A 136 6.94 -5.95 1.46
C ASP A 136 8.24 -6.72 1.25
N GLU A 137 8.47 -7.73 2.10
CA GLU A 137 9.74 -8.45 2.19
C GLU A 137 10.96 -7.53 2.20
N CYS A 138 10.92 -6.51 3.07
CA CYS A 138 11.94 -5.46 3.14
C CYS A 138 13.38 -5.96 3.37
N HIS A 139 13.57 -7.22 3.78
CA HIS A 139 14.88 -7.83 3.85
C HIS A 139 15.55 -7.98 2.47
N CYS A 140 14.76 -8.07 1.40
CA CYS A 140 15.21 -8.08 0.01
C CYS A 140 15.73 -6.71 -0.46
N VAL A 141 15.48 -5.62 0.29
CA VAL A 141 15.96 -4.26 -0.07
C VAL A 141 17.47 -4.22 -0.25
N VAL A 142 18.23 -4.95 0.57
CA VAL A 142 19.70 -5.02 0.46
C VAL A 142 20.12 -5.63 -0.88
N SER A 143 19.36 -6.60 -1.40
CA SER A 143 19.60 -7.18 -2.72
C SER A 143 19.10 -6.30 -3.88
N TRP A 144 18.21 -5.34 -3.63
CA TRP A 144 17.68 -4.42 -4.65
C TRP A 144 18.58 -3.19 -4.89
N GLY A 145 19.58 -2.94 -4.04
CA GLY A 145 20.49 -1.80 -4.13
C GLY A 145 19.96 -0.51 -3.48
N TYR A 146 20.51 0.65 -3.81
CA TYR A 146 19.94 1.96 -3.41
C TYR A 146 18.75 2.27 -4.33
N TRP A 147 17.51 2.06 -3.86
CA TRP A 147 16.33 2.11 -4.73
C TRP A 147 15.21 3.05 -4.28
N ILE A 148 15.27 3.66 -3.08
CA ILE A 148 14.28 4.65 -2.65
C ILE A 148 14.43 5.87 -3.58
N PRO A 149 13.44 6.18 -4.45
CA PRO A 149 13.53 7.36 -5.29
C PRO A 149 13.56 8.59 -4.38
N GLN A 150 14.63 9.40 -4.44
CA GLN A 150 14.74 10.64 -3.65
C GLN A 150 13.52 11.54 -3.82
N ARG A 151 12.91 11.54 -5.01
CA ARG A 151 11.70 12.29 -5.32
C ARG A 151 10.46 11.87 -4.50
N LEU A 152 10.34 10.60 -4.14
CA LEU A 152 9.26 10.16 -3.24
C LEU A 152 9.50 10.64 -1.80
N SER A 153 10.76 10.83 -1.40
CA SER A 153 11.09 11.36 -0.07
C SER A 153 10.83 12.87 0.07
N GLU A 154 10.98 13.64 -1.01
CA GLU A 154 10.69 15.09 -1.00
C GLU A 154 9.20 15.38 -0.82
N ASN A 155 8.33 14.51 -1.33
CA ASN A 155 6.87 14.60 -1.18
C ASN A 155 6.32 13.91 0.09
N TRP A 156 7.18 13.36 0.95
CA TRP A 156 6.80 12.67 2.20
C TRP A 156 6.42 13.63 3.34
N HIS A 157 6.78 14.90 3.20
CA HIS A 157 6.60 15.91 4.23
C HIS A 157 5.30 16.70 4.05
N LEU A 158 4.13 16.05 4.04
CA LEU A 158 2.88 16.82 4.11
C LEU A 158 1.77 16.16 4.96
N SER A 159 1.57 16.81 6.13
CA SER A 159 0.43 16.83 7.07
C SER A 159 0.47 15.86 8.25
#